data_AF-A0A0Q2XKH6-F1
#
_entry.id   AF-A0A0Q2XKH6-F1
#
_cell.length_a   1.000
_cell.length_b   1.000
_cell.length_c   1.000
_cell.angle_alpha   90.00
_cell.angle_beta   90.00
_cell.angle_gamma   90.00
#
_symmetry.space_group_name_H-M   'P 1'
#
loop_
_entity.id
_entity.type
_entity.pdbx_description
1 polymer ?
#
loop_
_entity_poly.entity_id
_entity_poly.type
_entity_poly.pdbx_seq_one_letter_code
_entity_poly.pdbx_strand_id
1 'polypeptide(L)'
;MSIFVGSTEIARIYLNGVRVAGGPVPAVITVLTDPVIAPTTTAQTLDAQTTQGTYEVNEGAITVVTTWRDDAGNPVLGDATLTIGQVIVAVDTVTATDGTVLVNESDPITVGLDNPVDLFTGQRGTLTNLQDTGTLWQFSDGTVPVTTEGDPIGRMDDVSGNGEHYDQTVTADRPLFAVSPNRVQLNGANWDLRRAYPVGLTGTMVLATAEGTLAYGVTIPDNTNLLQLGGAQFPGTTVHNFFLREGALTPEEAEAVRQDFIARGAGNNYSGATSMISYYQGLGQYITDFPSNADFSNAVDCRSAFRNFVGTTFPSLAFPSMGPGGDLFRGSNLTDVPLLSLPNLTTAARMYRDCTNLTNAPAGVYDDCPCTNWTDAFLNTNLTTTAIDNILVSINSNGTSGGTFVQSGGSAPSATGEAAITAMRSRGWTITVTGGF
;
A
#
# COMPACT_ATOMS: atom_id res chain seq x y z
N MET A 1 -39.50 -24.87 4.95
CA MET A 1 -38.81 -23.86 5.79
C MET A 1 -37.51 -24.49 6.22
N SER A 2 -36.45 -24.24 5.44
CA SER A 2 -35.07 -24.58 5.78
C SER A 2 -34.23 -23.47 5.20
N ILE A 3 -33.53 -22.79 6.11
CA ILE A 3 -32.63 -21.68 5.90
C ILE A 3 -31.37 -22.24 5.22
N PHE A 4 -30.98 -21.67 4.08
CA PHE A 4 -29.66 -21.87 3.50
C PHE A 4 -28.77 -20.69 3.96
N VAL A 5 -27.71 -21.02 4.69
CA VAL A 5 -26.56 -20.14 4.97
C VAL A 5 -25.32 -20.92 4.56
N GLY A 6 -24.36 -20.24 3.92
CA GLY A 6 -22.97 -20.66 3.91
C GLY A 6 -22.44 -21.08 2.54
N SER A 7 -21.65 -20.19 1.95
CA SER A 7 -20.73 -20.44 0.84
C SER A 7 -19.72 -21.52 1.18
N THR A 8 -19.59 -22.54 0.33
CA THR A 8 -18.56 -23.58 0.43
C THR A 8 -17.29 -23.05 -0.24
N GLU A 9 -16.26 -22.76 0.54
CA GLU A 9 -14.92 -22.42 0.03
C GLU A 9 -14.22 -23.72 -0.40
N ILE A 10 -13.90 -23.85 -1.69
CA ILE A 10 -13.27 -25.05 -2.26
C ILE A 10 -11.76 -24.83 -2.27
N ALA A 11 -11.03 -25.46 -1.36
CA ALA A 11 -9.57 -25.55 -1.47
C ALA A 11 -9.20 -26.46 -2.66
N ARG A 12 -8.47 -25.93 -3.65
CA ARG A 12 -7.86 -26.75 -4.73
C ARG A 12 -6.40 -27.00 -4.41
N ILE A 13 -5.99 -28.28 -4.41
CA ILE A 13 -4.60 -28.69 -4.21
C ILE A 13 -4.06 -29.20 -5.56
N TYR A 14 -2.96 -28.62 -6.04
CA TYR A 14 -2.25 -29.10 -7.22
C TYR A 14 -0.93 -29.76 -6.79
N LEU A 15 -0.75 -31.03 -7.13
CA LEU A 15 0.50 -31.77 -6.91
C LEU A 15 1.23 -31.91 -8.24
N ASN A 16 2.40 -31.28 -8.39
CA ASN A 16 3.32 -31.57 -9.48
C ASN A 16 4.29 -32.67 -9.06
N GLY A 17 4.45 -33.67 -9.94
CA GLY A 17 5.17 -34.91 -9.63
C GLY A 17 6.63 -34.69 -9.24
N VAL A 18 7.00 -35.20 -8.07
CA VAL A 18 8.39 -35.30 -7.60
C VAL A 18 9.13 -36.33 -8.46
N ARG A 19 10.28 -35.96 -9.05
CA ARG A 19 11.19 -36.92 -9.69
C ARG A 19 12.45 -37.07 -8.85
N VAL A 20 12.63 -38.26 -8.26
CA VAL A 20 13.87 -38.67 -7.60
C VAL A 20 14.83 -39.26 -8.65
N ALA A 21 16.10 -38.89 -8.60
CA ALA A 21 17.15 -39.54 -9.39
C ALA A 21 17.38 -40.96 -8.84
N GLY A 22 16.66 -41.95 -9.39
CA GLY A 22 16.78 -43.36 -8.97
C GLY A 22 15.61 -44.27 -9.33
N GLY A 23 14.49 -43.74 -9.81
CA GLY A 23 13.28 -44.51 -10.13
C GLY A 23 12.14 -44.25 -9.14
N PRO A 24 10.91 -44.68 -9.44
CA PRO A 24 9.72 -44.33 -8.65
C PRO A 24 9.72 -45.05 -7.29
N VAL A 25 9.58 -44.29 -6.21
CA VAL A 25 9.26 -44.81 -4.86
C VAL A 25 7.79 -44.49 -4.59
N PRO A 26 6.96 -45.45 -4.14
CA PRO A 26 5.57 -45.18 -3.82
C PRO A 26 5.47 -44.38 -2.51
N ALA A 27 4.95 -43.16 -2.59
CA ALA A 27 4.53 -42.40 -1.41
C ALA A 27 3.13 -42.83 -1.01
N VAL A 28 2.95 -43.21 0.26
CA VAL A 28 1.62 -43.52 0.83
C VAL A 28 1.18 -42.31 1.63
N ILE A 29 0.10 -41.65 1.19
CA ILE A 29 -0.54 -40.56 1.93
C ILE A 29 -1.79 -41.12 2.60
N THR A 30 -1.84 -41.07 3.93
CA THR A 30 -3.03 -41.45 4.71
C THR A 30 -3.68 -40.17 5.22
N VAL A 31 -4.89 -39.88 4.75
CA VAL A 31 -5.71 -38.78 5.30
C VAL A 31 -6.54 -39.34 6.46
N LEU A 32 -6.34 -38.83 7.67
CA LEU A 32 -7.15 -39.17 8.84
C LEU A 32 -8.06 -37.98 9.15
N THR A 33 -9.38 -38.22 9.15
CA THR A 33 -10.37 -37.28 9.69
C THR A 33 -10.64 -37.61 11.15
N ASP A 34 -10.70 -36.59 12.00
CA ASP A 34 -10.90 -36.70 13.45
C ASP A 34 -12.17 -37.52 13.80
N PRO A 35 -12.16 -38.43 14.80
CA PRO A 35 -13.25 -39.36 15.03
C PRO A 35 -14.22 -38.79 16.08
N VAL A 36 -15.19 -37.98 15.65
CA VAL A 36 -16.31 -37.58 16.54
C VAL A 36 -17.67 -38.12 16.07
N ILE A 37 -17.77 -38.73 14.89
CA ILE A 37 -19.01 -39.41 14.47
C ILE A 37 -18.68 -40.80 13.87
N ALA A 38 -19.45 -41.80 14.26
CA ALA A 38 -19.24 -43.22 14.01
C ALA A 38 -18.83 -43.58 12.57
N PRO A 39 -17.96 -44.59 12.38
CA PRO A 39 -17.29 -44.84 11.11
C PRO A 39 -18.25 -45.50 10.13
N THR A 40 -18.62 -44.78 9.08
CA THR A 40 -19.07 -45.38 7.82
C THR A 40 -18.42 -44.66 6.65
N THR A 41 -17.10 -44.77 6.50
CA THR A 41 -16.47 -44.63 5.18
C THR A 41 -15.15 -45.38 5.12
N THR A 42 -15.01 -46.11 4.02
CA THR A 42 -13.91 -47.01 3.67
C THR A 42 -12.62 -46.22 3.46
N ALA A 43 -11.52 -46.63 4.08
CA ALA A 43 -10.19 -46.15 3.74
C ALA A 43 -9.93 -46.43 2.24
N GLN A 44 -9.60 -45.39 1.45
CA GLN A 44 -9.17 -45.57 0.07
C GLN A 44 -7.66 -45.40 -0.04
N THR A 45 -7.02 -46.39 -0.66
CA THR A 45 -5.60 -46.35 -1.03
C THR A 45 -5.48 -45.66 -2.39
N LEU A 46 -4.77 -44.52 -2.47
CA LEU A 46 -4.43 -43.91 -3.75
C LEU A 46 -3.10 -44.51 -4.26
N ASP A 47 -3.12 -45.07 -5.46
CA ASP A 47 -1.90 -45.38 -6.22
C ASP A 47 -1.51 -44.15 -7.03
N ALA A 48 -0.28 -43.70 -6.88
CA ALA A 48 0.24 -42.48 -7.49
C ALA A 48 0.58 -42.72 -8.97
N GLN A 49 -0.43 -42.99 -9.79
CA GLN A 49 -0.33 -42.85 -11.25
C GLN A 49 -1.45 -41.97 -11.78
N THR A 50 -1.09 -40.72 -12.12
CA THR A 50 -1.76 -39.86 -13.11
C THR A 50 -3.26 -39.63 -12.95
N THR A 51 -3.75 -39.39 -11.74
CA THR A 51 -5.15 -38.95 -11.57
C THR A 51 -5.22 -37.57 -10.95
N GLN A 52 -5.55 -36.57 -11.77
CA GLN A 52 -6.05 -35.28 -11.30
C GLN A 52 -7.45 -35.53 -10.71
N GLY A 53 -7.68 -35.14 -9.45
CA GLY A 53 -8.96 -35.28 -8.79
C GLY A 53 -9.30 -34.04 -7.96
N THR A 54 -10.55 -33.60 -8.04
CA THR A 54 -11.13 -32.57 -7.17
C THR A 54 -11.79 -33.26 -5.98
N TYR A 55 -11.51 -32.81 -4.75
CA TYR A 55 -12.09 -33.40 -3.55
C TYR A 55 -12.75 -32.31 -2.69
N GLU A 56 -13.98 -32.56 -2.25
CA GLU A 56 -14.69 -31.72 -1.27
C GLU A 56 -14.38 -32.23 0.14
N VAL A 57 -13.98 -31.32 1.03
CA VAL A 57 -13.85 -31.61 2.46
C VAL A 57 -14.72 -30.61 3.22
N ASN A 58 -15.70 -31.11 3.96
CA ASN A 58 -16.57 -30.27 4.79
C ASN A 58 -15.90 -29.95 6.14
N GLU A 59 -16.18 -28.75 6.66
CA GLU A 59 -15.63 -28.12 7.87
C GLU A 59 -15.06 -29.08 8.92
N GLY A 60 -13.74 -28.99 9.13
CA GLY A 60 -12.98 -29.71 10.15
C GLY A 60 -11.48 -29.56 9.91
N ALA A 61 -10.69 -29.50 10.98
CA ALA A 61 -9.23 -29.39 10.88
C ALA A 61 -8.65 -30.59 10.10
N ILE A 62 -7.97 -30.33 8.99
CA ILE A 62 -7.27 -31.37 8.24
C ILE A 62 -5.90 -31.57 8.91
N THR A 63 -5.73 -32.69 9.61
CA THR A 63 -4.40 -33.11 10.08
C THR A 63 -3.76 -33.95 8.99
N VAL A 64 -2.78 -33.38 8.27
CA VAL A 64 -1.98 -34.15 7.32
C VAL A 64 -0.81 -34.78 8.09
N VAL A 65 -0.95 -36.06 8.46
CA VAL A 65 0.15 -36.81 9.06
C VAL A 65 1.02 -37.38 7.94
N THR A 66 2.12 -36.71 7.61
CA THR A 66 3.16 -37.33 6.78
C THR A 66 3.97 -38.29 7.65
N THR A 67 3.82 -39.59 7.43
CA THR A 67 4.73 -40.57 8.04
C THR A 67 5.95 -40.71 7.17
N TRP A 68 7.08 -40.16 7.62
CA TRP A 68 8.37 -40.40 6.98
C TRP A 68 8.95 -41.69 7.53
N ARG A 69 9.60 -42.49 6.68
CA ARG A 69 10.39 -43.65 7.10
C ARG A 69 11.86 -43.34 6.91
N ASP A 70 12.70 -43.70 7.87
CA ASP A 70 14.15 -43.68 7.69
C ASP A 70 14.59 -44.72 6.64
N ASP A 71 15.87 -44.72 6.29
CA ASP A 71 16.46 -45.68 5.33
C ASP A 71 16.33 -47.15 5.77
N ALA A 72 16.02 -47.39 7.05
CA ALA A 72 15.75 -48.72 7.62
C ALA A 72 14.25 -49.06 7.66
N GLY A 73 13.37 -48.16 7.21
CA GLY A 73 11.93 -48.34 7.14
C GLY A 73 11.18 -48.01 8.44
N ASN A 74 11.81 -47.41 9.45
CA ASN A 74 11.18 -47.05 10.71
C ASN A 74 10.49 -45.69 10.63
N PRO A 75 9.27 -45.51 11.19
CA PRO A 75 8.57 -44.24 11.17
C PRO A 75 9.29 -43.18 12.03
N VAL A 76 9.60 -42.03 11.44
CA VAL A 76 10.09 -40.83 12.13
C VAL A 76 8.92 -39.87 12.29
N LEU A 77 8.48 -39.63 13.53
CA LEU A 77 7.38 -38.73 13.85
C LEU A 77 7.89 -37.29 13.93
N GLY A 78 7.45 -36.45 12.99
CA GLY A 78 7.44 -35.00 13.13
C GLY A 78 5.98 -34.54 13.06
N ASP A 79 5.48 -33.96 14.15
CA ASP A 79 4.11 -33.46 14.21
C ASP A 79 4.09 -32.03 13.63
N ALA A 80 3.34 -31.81 12.55
CA ALA A 80 3.00 -30.48 12.07
C ALA A 80 1.48 -30.29 12.17
N THR A 81 1.05 -29.34 13.00
CA THR A 81 -0.36 -28.98 13.15
C THR A 81 -0.70 -27.92 12.12
N LEU A 82 -1.63 -28.20 11.19
CA LEU A 82 -2.15 -27.21 10.25
C LEU A 82 -3.47 -26.62 10.77
N THR A 83 -3.63 -25.30 10.65
CA THR A 83 -4.89 -24.62 10.95
C THR A 83 -5.62 -24.31 9.63
N ILE A 84 -6.95 -24.36 9.63
CA ILE A 84 -7.78 -24.05 8.46
C ILE A 84 -7.45 -22.62 7.97
N GLY A 85 -7.23 -22.47 6.65
CA GLY A 85 -6.91 -21.19 5.99
C GLY A 85 -5.55 -21.13 5.27
N GLN A 86 -4.76 -22.20 5.28
CA GLN A 86 -3.47 -22.25 4.56
C GLN A 86 -3.51 -23.20 3.35
N VAL A 87 -3.25 -22.66 2.15
CA VAL A 87 -2.96 -23.40 0.92
C VAL A 87 -1.44 -23.56 0.80
N ILE A 88 -0.97 -24.77 0.50
CA ILE A 88 0.45 -25.04 0.22
C ILE A 88 0.65 -24.97 -1.30
N VAL A 89 1.44 -24.00 -1.78
CA VAL A 89 2.06 -24.07 -3.12
C VAL A 89 3.46 -24.66 -2.97
N ALA A 90 3.80 -25.59 -3.86
CA ALA A 90 4.95 -26.47 -3.77
C ALA A 90 6.28 -25.76 -3.42
N VAL A 91 6.95 -26.30 -2.40
CA VAL A 91 8.31 -25.94 -1.99
C VAL A 91 9.30 -26.50 -3.02
N ASP A 92 10.22 -25.68 -3.50
CA ASP A 92 11.36 -26.15 -4.28
C ASP A 92 12.25 -27.00 -3.35
N THR A 93 12.27 -28.31 -3.59
CA THR A 93 12.95 -29.26 -2.71
C THR A 93 14.41 -29.37 -3.13
N VAL A 94 15.32 -28.72 -2.41
CA VAL A 94 16.75 -29.02 -2.54
C VAL A 94 17.04 -30.27 -1.72
N THR A 95 17.33 -31.38 -2.39
CA THR A 95 17.74 -32.62 -1.73
C THR A 95 19.21 -32.52 -1.34
N ALA A 96 19.53 -32.68 -0.05
CA ALA A 96 20.92 -32.86 0.38
C ALA A 96 21.47 -34.21 -0.12
N THR A 97 22.79 -34.34 -0.21
CA THR A 97 23.49 -35.55 -0.72
C THR A 97 23.22 -36.82 0.08
N ASP A 98 22.62 -36.71 1.27
CA ASP A 98 22.21 -37.81 2.14
C ASP A 98 20.70 -38.11 2.09
N GLY A 99 19.96 -37.49 1.15
CA GLY A 99 18.53 -37.72 0.97
C GLY A 99 17.62 -36.90 1.90
N THR A 100 18.19 -36.06 2.76
CA THR A 100 17.41 -35.19 3.65
C THR A 100 16.80 -34.04 2.86
N VAL A 101 15.49 -33.81 3.02
CA VAL A 101 14.78 -32.63 2.48
C VAL A 101 14.82 -31.55 3.55
N LEU A 102 15.55 -30.46 3.29
CA LEU A 102 15.55 -29.29 4.16
C LEU A 102 14.45 -28.33 3.68
N VAL A 103 13.39 -28.19 4.49
CA VAL A 103 12.44 -27.08 4.32
C VAL A 103 13.07 -25.89 5.01
N ASN A 104 13.38 -24.83 4.27
CA ASN A 104 13.93 -23.62 4.88
C ASN A 104 12.79 -22.92 5.65
N GLU A 105 12.78 -23.06 6.97
CA GLU A 105 11.72 -22.53 7.85
C GLU A 105 11.65 -20.99 7.88
N SER A 106 12.49 -20.28 7.11
CA SER A 106 12.57 -18.83 7.12
C SER A 106 11.59 -18.11 6.19
N ASP A 107 10.96 -18.82 5.24
CA ASP A 107 10.18 -18.16 4.19
C ASP A 107 8.67 -18.40 4.41
N PRO A 108 7.89 -17.37 4.81
CA PRO A 108 6.45 -17.52 4.98
C PRO A 108 5.78 -17.87 3.64
N ILE A 109 5.02 -18.96 3.61
CA ILE A 109 4.15 -19.33 2.49
C ILE A 109 2.97 -18.36 2.46
N THR A 110 2.98 -17.41 1.53
CA THR A 110 1.85 -16.52 1.26
C THR A 110 0.83 -17.26 0.41
N VAL A 111 -0.35 -17.54 0.96
CA VAL A 111 -1.53 -17.89 0.16
C VAL A 111 -1.99 -16.59 -0.49
N GLY A 112 -1.59 -16.37 -1.74
CA GLY A 112 -2.09 -15.23 -2.50
C GLY A 112 -3.60 -15.36 -2.67
N LEU A 113 -4.33 -14.25 -2.60
CA LEU A 113 -5.67 -14.19 -3.16
C LEU A 113 -5.59 -14.57 -4.64
N ASP A 114 -6.32 -15.59 -5.07
CA ASP A 114 -6.35 -16.00 -6.48
C ASP A 114 -6.93 -14.87 -7.37
N ASN A 115 -7.83 -14.05 -6.81
CA ASN A 115 -8.40 -12.90 -7.50
C ASN A 115 -8.87 -11.79 -6.52
N PRO A 116 -8.41 -10.52 -6.66
CA PRO A 116 -8.90 -9.39 -5.87
C PRO A 116 -10.43 -9.16 -5.91
N VAL A 117 -11.14 -9.71 -6.91
CA VAL A 117 -12.62 -9.64 -7.00
C VAL A 117 -13.29 -10.30 -5.78
N ASP A 118 -12.71 -11.37 -5.22
CA ASP A 118 -13.34 -12.13 -4.14
C ASP A 118 -13.51 -11.30 -2.86
N LEU A 119 -12.68 -10.27 -2.70
CA LEU A 119 -12.77 -9.31 -1.61
C LEU A 119 -14.07 -8.49 -1.62
N PHE A 120 -14.80 -8.43 -2.73
CA PHE A 120 -16.02 -7.61 -2.84
C PHE A 120 -17.30 -8.34 -2.43
N THR A 121 -17.21 -9.59 -1.98
CA THR A 121 -18.38 -10.35 -1.53
C THR A 121 -19.07 -9.65 -0.35
N GLY A 122 -20.24 -9.05 -0.62
CA GLY A 122 -21.00 -8.28 0.37
C GLY A 122 -20.43 -6.91 0.72
N GLN A 123 -19.45 -6.40 -0.04
CA GLN A 123 -18.80 -5.11 0.18
C GLN A 123 -18.93 -4.19 -1.04
N ARG A 124 -19.18 -2.91 -0.80
CA ARG A 124 -19.19 -1.88 -1.87
C ARG A 124 -17.77 -1.50 -2.27
N GLY A 125 -17.63 -0.98 -3.48
CA GLY A 125 -16.38 -0.41 -3.97
C GLY A 125 -16.16 -0.70 -5.45
N THR A 126 -14.93 -0.52 -5.91
CA THR A 126 -14.53 -0.62 -7.30
C THR A 126 -13.24 -1.41 -7.45
N LEU A 127 -13.19 -2.23 -8.49
CA LEU A 127 -11.96 -2.83 -8.99
C LEU A 127 -11.86 -2.59 -10.49
N THR A 128 -10.68 -2.19 -10.96
CA THR A 128 -10.42 -2.06 -12.40
C THR A 128 -9.48 -3.16 -12.87
N ASN A 129 -9.62 -3.56 -14.14
CA ASN A 129 -8.72 -4.51 -14.77
C ASN A 129 -8.33 -4.03 -16.17
N LEU A 130 -7.21 -3.29 -16.26
CA LEU A 130 -6.77 -2.74 -17.54
C LEU A 130 -6.17 -3.79 -18.48
N GLN A 131 -5.87 -5.00 -17.99
CA GLN A 131 -5.41 -6.09 -18.84
C GLN A 131 -6.55 -6.71 -19.66
N ASP A 132 -7.80 -6.51 -19.23
CA ASP A 132 -8.99 -6.86 -20.00
C ASP A 132 -9.54 -5.62 -20.70
N THR A 133 -9.17 -5.43 -21.97
CA THR A 133 -9.66 -4.30 -22.78
C THR A 133 -11.17 -4.35 -23.03
N GLY A 134 -11.84 -5.48 -22.75
CA GLY A 134 -13.29 -5.59 -22.77
C GLY A 134 -13.99 -4.72 -21.74
N THR A 135 -13.23 -4.16 -20.79
CA THR A 135 -13.71 -3.22 -19.76
C THR A 135 -13.50 -1.75 -20.13
N LEU A 136 -12.96 -1.45 -21.32
CA LEU A 136 -12.55 -0.10 -21.71
C LEU A 136 -13.33 0.41 -22.93
N TRP A 137 -13.80 1.66 -22.83
CA TRP A 137 -14.63 2.29 -23.84
C TRP A 137 -14.15 3.69 -24.20
N GLN A 138 -14.21 4.04 -25.49
CA GLN A 138 -13.80 5.34 -26.01
C GLN A 138 -14.75 6.48 -25.63
N PHE A 139 -16.02 6.14 -25.39
CA PHE A 139 -17.06 7.08 -24.97
C PHE A 139 -17.56 6.73 -23.57
N SER A 140 -18.01 7.75 -22.83
CA SER A 140 -18.52 7.61 -21.47
C SER A 140 -19.81 6.80 -21.37
N ASP A 141 -20.53 6.61 -22.48
CA ASP A 141 -21.75 5.82 -22.55
C ASP A 141 -21.51 4.31 -22.73
N GLY A 142 -20.26 3.87 -22.90
CA GLY A 142 -19.90 2.45 -23.01
C GLY A 142 -20.24 1.82 -24.37
N THR A 143 -20.23 2.59 -25.46
CA THR A 143 -20.70 2.09 -26.78
C THR A 143 -19.60 1.68 -27.75
N VAL A 144 -18.42 2.29 -27.70
CA VAL A 144 -17.30 1.99 -28.61
C VAL A 144 -16.11 1.46 -27.81
N PRO A 145 -15.71 0.20 -28.01
CA PRO A 145 -14.62 -0.39 -27.25
C PRO A 145 -13.27 0.23 -27.62
N VAL A 146 -12.36 0.24 -26.65
CA VAL A 146 -10.93 0.48 -26.89
C VAL A 146 -10.33 -0.75 -27.55
N THR A 147 -9.58 -0.57 -28.64
CA THR A 147 -9.03 -1.68 -29.43
C THR A 147 -7.55 -1.56 -29.72
N THR A 148 -6.99 -0.34 -29.69
CA THR A 148 -5.58 -0.08 -30.01
C THR A 148 -4.97 0.99 -29.11
N GLU A 149 -3.65 0.97 -28.96
CA GLU A 149 -2.90 2.04 -28.29
C GLU A 149 -3.22 3.41 -28.92
N GLY A 150 -3.39 4.42 -28.07
CA GLY A 150 -3.77 5.78 -28.47
C GLY A 150 -5.27 6.03 -28.57
N ASP A 151 -6.11 4.99 -28.46
CA ASP A 151 -7.56 5.18 -28.34
C ASP A 151 -7.87 5.99 -27.05
N PRO A 152 -8.80 6.95 -27.08
CA PRO A 152 -9.24 7.63 -25.86
C PRO A 152 -9.97 6.65 -24.94
N ILE A 153 -9.93 6.89 -23.64
CA ILE A 153 -10.71 6.15 -22.64
C ILE A 153 -11.74 7.12 -22.06
N GLY A 154 -12.97 7.00 -22.53
CA GLY A 154 -14.13 7.74 -22.01
C GLY A 154 -14.81 7.03 -20.84
N ARG A 155 -14.60 5.72 -20.68
CA ARG A 155 -15.11 4.93 -19.56
C ARG A 155 -14.25 3.69 -19.30
N MET A 156 -14.12 3.37 -18.02
CA MET A 156 -13.48 2.18 -17.49
C MET A 156 -14.49 1.46 -16.58
N ASP A 157 -14.85 0.24 -16.98
CA ASP A 157 -15.80 -0.57 -16.24
C ASP A 157 -15.19 -1.11 -14.94
N ASP A 158 -16.10 -1.39 -14.02
CA ASP A 158 -15.83 -1.93 -12.71
C ASP A 158 -16.02 -3.43 -12.81
N VAL A 159 -15.00 -4.19 -12.44
CA VAL A 159 -15.02 -5.65 -12.47
C VAL A 159 -15.33 -6.26 -11.10
N SER A 160 -15.55 -5.43 -10.07
CA SER A 160 -15.94 -5.92 -8.74
C SER A 160 -17.39 -6.44 -8.70
N GLY A 161 -18.19 -6.14 -9.72
CA GLY A 161 -19.62 -6.50 -9.79
C GLY A 161 -20.56 -5.50 -9.12
N ASN A 162 -20.05 -4.35 -8.64
CA ASN A 162 -20.87 -3.35 -7.95
C ASN A 162 -21.47 -2.29 -8.90
N GLY A 163 -21.11 -2.32 -10.20
CA GLY A 163 -21.59 -1.35 -11.19
C GLY A 163 -20.94 0.02 -11.03
N GLU A 164 -19.76 0.01 -10.43
CA GLU A 164 -19.16 1.13 -9.76
C GLU A 164 -18.12 1.78 -10.72
N HIS A 165 -18.56 2.18 -11.93
CA HIS A 165 -17.69 2.57 -13.06
C HIS A 165 -17.05 3.96 -12.96
N TYR A 166 -15.96 4.15 -13.72
CA TYR A 166 -15.31 5.45 -13.90
C TYR A 166 -15.55 5.97 -15.33
N ASP A 167 -15.84 7.27 -15.47
CA ASP A 167 -16.13 7.88 -16.76
C ASP A 167 -15.52 9.28 -16.94
N GLN A 168 -15.45 9.71 -18.20
CA GLN A 168 -15.02 11.03 -18.63
C GLN A 168 -15.85 11.50 -19.82
N THR A 169 -16.84 12.35 -19.51
CA THR A 169 -17.78 12.88 -20.51
C THR A 169 -17.15 13.97 -21.39
N VAL A 170 -16.12 14.67 -20.92
CA VAL A 170 -15.45 15.74 -21.69
C VAL A 170 -14.39 15.14 -22.61
N THR A 171 -14.63 15.20 -23.93
CA THR A 171 -13.75 14.59 -24.94
C THR A 171 -12.28 15.02 -24.83
N ALA A 172 -12.01 16.29 -24.53
CA ALA A 172 -10.64 16.82 -24.42
C ALA A 172 -9.89 16.38 -23.14
N ASP A 173 -10.63 15.89 -22.14
CA ASP A 173 -10.09 15.45 -20.85
C ASP A 173 -9.93 13.91 -20.80
N ARG A 174 -10.29 13.18 -21.86
CA ARG A 174 -10.14 11.72 -21.89
C ARG A 174 -8.67 11.33 -21.95
N PRO A 175 -8.19 10.48 -21.01
CA PRO A 175 -6.86 9.91 -21.13
C PRO A 175 -6.80 8.92 -22.30
N LEU A 176 -5.58 8.47 -22.64
CA LEU A 176 -5.36 7.53 -23.73
C LEU A 176 -5.06 6.13 -23.19
N PHE A 177 -5.42 5.12 -23.96
CA PHE A 177 -4.98 3.76 -23.73
C PHE A 177 -3.53 3.58 -24.20
N ALA A 178 -2.70 2.94 -23.37
CA ALA A 178 -1.33 2.58 -23.73
C ALA A 178 -1.08 1.10 -23.45
N VAL A 179 -0.17 0.48 -24.20
CA VAL A 179 0.15 -0.95 -24.09
C VAL A 179 1.57 -1.16 -23.56
N SER A 180 1.92 -2.42 -23.26
CA SER A 180 3.23 -2.84 -22.72
C SER A 180 3.62 -2.22 -21.36
N PRO A 181 2.88 -2.49 -20.26
CA PRO A 181 1.60 -3.21 -20.19
C PRO A 181 0.42 -2.30 -20.51
N ASN A 182 -0.78 -2.88 -20.60
CA ASN A 182 -2.01 -2.12 -20.74
C ASN A 182 -2.21 -1.18 -19.54
N ARG A 183 -2.44 0.10 -19.80
CA ARG A 183 -2.62 1.15 -18.77
C ARG A 183 -3.39 2.36 -19.32
N VAL A 184 -3.87 3.19 -18.41
CA VAL A 184 -4.33 4.55 -18.71
C VAL A 184 -3.11 5.47 -18.76
N GLN A 185 -2.92 6.19 -19.86
CA GLN A 185 -1.91 7.24 -20.01
C GLN A 185 -2.54 8.61 -19.78
N LEU A 186 -2.01 9.32 -18.79
CA LEU A 186 -2.41 10.67 -18.40
C LEU A 186 -1.45 11.70 -19.03
N ASN A 187 -1.91 12.95 -19.14
CA ASN A 187 -1.09 14.07 -19.61
C ASN A 187 -0.49 14.92 -18.48
N GLY A 188 -0.74 14.56 -17.21
CA GLY A 188 -0.27 15.32 -16.04
C GLY A 188 -0.93 16.70 -15.88
N ALA A 189 -2.05 16.96 -16.56
CA ALA A 189 -2.78 18.22 -16.49
C ALA A 189 -4.26 18.01 -16.14
N ASN A 190 -5.09 17.78 -17.14
CA ASN A 190 -6.54 17.66 -17.03
C ASN A 190 -7.06 16.27 -17.40
N TRP A 191 -6.20 15.37 -17.92
CA TRP A 191 -6.66 14.02 -18.26
C TRP A 191 -6.93 13.21 -17.02
N ASP A 192 -8.15 12.70 -16.94
CA ASP A 192 -8.62 11.94 -15.80
C ASP A 192 -9.85 11.09 -16.12
N LEU A 193 -10.09 10.14 -15.24
CA LEU A 193 -11.33 9.39 -15.13
C LEU A 193 -11.95 9.71 -13.78
N ARG A 194 -13.27 9.89 -13.74
CA ARG A 194 -13.96 10.41 -12.56
C ARG A 194 -15.10 9.51 -12.15
N ARG A 195 -15.48 9.66 -10.89
CA ARG A 195 -16.63 8.98 -10.35
C ARG A 195 -17.26 9.70 -9.17
N ALA A 196 -18.59 9.80 -9.18
CA ALA A 196 -19.35 10.25 -8.01
C ALA A 196 -19.58 9.12 -6.98
N TYR A 197 -19.53 9.48 -5.70
CA TYR A 197 -19.96 8.65 -4.57
C TYR A 197 -21.08 9.37 -3.81
N PRO A 198 -22.36 9.11 -4.15
CA PRO A 198 -23.50 9.74 -3.48
C PRO A 198 -23.56 9.37 -2.00
N VAL A 199 -23.28 8.10 -1.70
CA VAL A 199 -23.05 7.59 -0.35
C VAL A 199 -21.56 7.32 -0.22
N GLY A 200 -20.94 7.95 0.76
CA GLY A 200 -19.53 7.81 1.07
C GLY A 200 -19.17 6.38 1.47
N LEU A 201 -17.88 6.17 1.69
CA LEU A 201 -17.34 4.91 2.17
C LEU A 201 -16.05 5.16 2.95
N THR A 202 -15.80 4.32 3.94
CA THR A 202 -14.50 4.26 4.64
C THR A 202 -13.94 2.86 4.46
N GLY A 203 -12.66 2.76 4.11
CA GLY A 203 -12.03 1.47 3.85
C GLY A 203 -10.63 1.59 3.26
N THR A 204 -10.29 0.67 2.36
CA THR A 204 -8.95 0.58 1.77
C THR A 204 -8.97 0.96 0.29
N MET A 205 -7.99 1.76 -0.12
CA MET A 205 -7.70 2.09 -1.52
C MET A 205 -6.33 1.53 -1.89
N VAL A 206 -6.20 0.82 -3.02
CA VAL A 206 -4.90 0.48 -3.61
C VAL A 206 -4.78 1.21 -4.94
N LEU A 207 -3.78 2.10 -5.03
CA LEU A 207 -3.50 2.88 -6.22
C LEU A 207 -2.25 2.32 -6.90
N ALA A 208 -2.39 1.89 -8.16
CA ALA A 208 -1.29 1.35 -8.96
C ALA A 208 -0.94 2.29 -10.12
N THR A 209 0.30 2.76 -10.13
CA THR A 209 0.89 3.60 -11.18
C THR A 209 2.22 2.99 -11.61
N ALA A 210 2.83 3.48 -12.71
CA ALA A 210 4.17 3.05 -13.12
C ALA A 210 5.24 3.40 -12.07
N GLU A 211 5.03 4.50 -11.35
CA GLU A 211 5.92 4.99 -10.31
C GLU A 211 5.84 4.12 -9.07
N GLY A 212 4.63 3.66 -8.68
CA GLY A 212 4.46 2.84 -7.48
C GLY A 212 3.05 2.36 -7.22
N THR A 213 2.95 1.35 -6.35
CA THR A 213 1.70 0.78 -5.85
C THR A 213 1.74 0.67 -4.34
N LEU A 214 0.71 1.19 -3.68
CA LEU A 214 0.55 1.24 -2.23
C LEU A 214 -0.93 1.12 -1.85
N ALA A 215 -1.18 0.62 -0.64
CA ALA A 215 -2.50 0.51 -0.03
C ALA A 215 -2.68 1.59 1.06
N TYR A 216 -3.80 2.29 1.03
CA TYR A 216 -4.10 3.44 1.88
C TYR A 216 -5.38 3.19 2.66
N GLY A 217 -5.43 3.65 3.91
CA GLY A 217 -6.71 3.87 4.58
C GLY A 217 -7.35 5.14 4.01
N VAL A 218 -8.64 5.08 3.68
CA VAL A 218 -9.36 6.21 3.09
C VAL A 218 -10.75 6.40 3.68
N THR A 219 -11.19 7.65 3.66
CA THR A 219 -12.59 8.04 3.86
C THR A 219 -13.01 8.92 2.69
N ILE A 220 -13.95 8.43 1.89
CA ILE A 220 -14.66 9.18 0.85
C ILE A 220 -15.94 9.72 1.48
N PRO A 221 -16.10 11.05 1.62
CA PRO A 221 -17.31 11.65 2.18
C PRO A 221 -18.56 11.37 1.34
N ASP A 222 -19.73 11.47 1.96
CA ASP A 222 -21.02 11.50 1.27
C ASP A 222 -21.06 12.64 0.25
N ASN A 223 -21.75 12.40 -0.87
CA ASN A 223 -21.85 13.35 -1.97
C ASN A 223 -20.49 13.82 -2.49
N THR A 224 -19.47 12.96 -2.43
CA THR A 224 -18.21 13.24 -3.13
C THR A 224 -18.51 13.27 -4.61
N ASN A 225 -18.48 14.47 -5.17
CA ASN A 225 -18.93 14.70 -6.54
C ASN A 225 -18.04 13.96 -7.55
N LEU A 226 -16.72 13.90 -7.33
CA LEU A 226 -15.76 13.31 -8.26
C LEU A 226 -14.52 12.81 -7.50
N LEU A 227 -14.44 11.52 -7.18
CA LEU A 227 -13.16 10.86 -6.95
C LEU A 227 -12.44 10.76 -8.30
N GLN A 228 -11.25 11.35 -8.36
CA GLN A 228 -10.52 11.57 -9.61
C GLN A 228 -9.30 10.65 -9.71
N LEU A 229 -9.22 9.91 -10.81
CA LEU A 229 -8.03 9.16 -11.23
C LEU A 229 -7.35 9.92 -12.36
N GLY A 230 -6.35 10.73 -12.01
CA GLY A 230 -5.59 11.56 -12.93
C GLY A 230 -5.60 13.04 -12.56
N GLY A 231 -5.21 13.88 -13.52
CA GLY A 231 -5.01 15.31 -13.32
C GLY A 231 -3.62 15.70 -12.77
N ALA A 232 -3.38 16.99 -12.63
CA ALA A 232 -2.07 17.58 -12.29
C ALA A 232 -1.57 17.28 -10.85
N GLN A 233 -2.44 16.74 -10.01
CA GLN A 233 -2.18 16.45 -8.60
C GLN A 233 -2.27 14.95 -8.30
N PHE A 234 -2.14 14.12 -9.33
CA PHE A 234 -2.17 12.67 -9.25
C PHE A 234 -0.74 12.11 -9.12
N PRO A 235 -0.54 10.96 -8.44
CA PRO A 235 0.76 10.32 -8.39
C PRO A 235 1.14 9.80 -9.78
N GLY A 236 2.04 10.49 -10.46
CA GLY A 236 2.54 10.03 -11.76
C GLY A 236 1.64 10.34 -12.95
N THR A 237 1.95 9.69 -14.07
CA THR A 237 1.26 9.94 -15.36
C THR A 237 0.55 8.71 -15.92
N THR A 238 0.40 7.67 -15.10
CA THR A 238 -0.23 6.41 -15.54
C THR A 238 -1.12 5.85 -14.45
N VAL A 239 -2.19 5.19 -14.85
CA VAL A 239 -2.97 4.31 -13.95
C VAL A 239 -2.87 2.91 -14.51
N HIS A 240 -2.32 1.98 -13.73
CA HIS A 240 -2.19 0.57 -14.09
C HIS A 240 -3.38 -0.25 -13.62
N ASN A 241 -3.85 -0.01 -12.39
CA ASN A 241 -5.11 -0.51 -11.87
C ASN A 241 -5.53 0.35 -10.67
N PHE A 242 -6.77 0.16 -10.24
CA PHE A 242 -7.34 0.85 -9.10
C PHE A 242 -8.24 -0.10 -8.31
N PHE A 243 -8.09 -0.08 -7.00
CA PHE A 243 -8.93 -0.80 -6.04
C PHE A 243 -9.43 0.20 -5.00
N LEU A 244 -10.72 0.15 -4.71
CA LEU A 244 -11.32 0.83 -3.57
C LEU A 244 -12.38 -0.08 -2.98
N ARG A 245 -12.29 -0.42 -1.71
CA ARG A 245 -13.32 -1.22 -1.03
C ARG A 245 -13.77 -0.56 0.26
N GLU A 246 -15.05 -0.65 0.55
CA GLU A 246 -15.58 -0.40 1.88
C GLU A 246 -15.05 -1.44 2.89
N GLY A 247 -14.73 -0.97 4.09
CA GLY A 247 -14.07 -1.77 5.11
C GLY A 247 -12.56 -1.88 4.89
N ALA A 248 -11.82 -1.99 6.00
CA ALA A 248 -10.38 -2.19 5.97
C ALA A 248 -10.06 -3.61 5.47
N LEU A 249 -9.02 -3.72 4.64
CA LEU A 249 -8.37 -4.99 4.33
C LEU A 249 -7.42 -5.41 5.46
N THR A 250 -7.18 -6.71 5.62
CA THR A 250 -6.03 -7.17 6.40
C THR A 250 -4.72 -6.80 5.68
N PRO A 251 -3.58 -6.75 6.39
CA PRO A 251 -2.27 -6.52 5.75
C PRO A 251 -1.97 -7.52 4.62
N GLU A 252 -2.36 -8.78 4.79
CA GLU A 252 -2.15 -9.85 3.80
C GLU A 252 -3.03 -9.65 2.56
N GLU A 253 -4.30 -9.29 2.74
CA GLU A 253 -5.21 -8.97 1.64
C GLU A 253 -4.70 -7.73 0.87
N ALA A 254 -4.29 -6.68 1.58
CA ALA A 254 -3.76 -5.47 0.98
C ALA A 254 -2.48 -5.75 0.16
N GLU A 255 -1.57 -6.57 0.69
CA GLU A 255 -0.36 -6.96 -0.03
C GLU A 255 -0.67 -7.85 -1.24
N ALA A 256 -1.62 -8.78 -1.13
CA ALA A 256 -2.04 -9.61 -2.26
C ALA A 256 -2.59 -8.78 -3.43
N VAL A 257 -3.45 -7.79 -3.16
CA VAL A 257 -3.94 -6.85 -4.19
C VAL A 257 -2.77 -6.06 -4.80
N ARG A 258 -1.85 -5.60 -3.96
CA ARG A 258 -0.66 -4.85 -4.41
C ARG A 258 0.22 -5.69 -5.35
N GLN A 259 0.46 -6.96 -5.01
CA GLN A 259 1.26 -7.89 -5.81
C GLN A 259 0.58 -8.26 -7.12
N ASP A 260 -0.75 -8.44 -7.14
CA ASP A 260 -1.50 -8.62 -8.38
C ASP A 260 -1.33 -7.41 -9.32
N PHE A 261 -1.38 -6.19 -8.79
CA PHE A 261 -1.18 -4.98 -9.60
C PHE A 261 0.26 -4.83 -10.10
N ILE A 262 1.26 -5.21 -9.31
CA ILE A 262 2.67 -5.26 -9.73
C ILE A 262 2.87 -6.30 -10.84
N ALA A 263 2.24 -7.48 -10.72
CA ALA A 263 2.30 -8.51 -11.75
C ALA A 263 1.68 -8.04 -13.09
N ARG A 264 0.74 -7.09 -13.02
CA ARG A 264 0.15 -6.38 -14.18
C ARG A 264 0.94 -5.15 -14.61
N GLY A 265 2.16 -5.00 -14.08
CA GLY A 265 3.20 -4.07 -14.50
C GLY A 265 3.17 -2.69 -13.82
N ALA A 266 2.47 -2.54 -12.70
CA ALA A 266 2.61 -1.37 -11.85
C ALA A 266 3.97 -1.33 -11.13
N GLY A 267 4.44 -0.15 -10.74
CA GLY A 267 5.64 0.04 -9.95
C GLY A 267 5.48 -0.45 -8.51
N ASN A 268 6.60 -0.70 -7.83
CA ASN A 268 6.62 -1.16 -6.45
C ASN A 268 6.94 -0.02 -5.47
N ASN A 269 6.04 0.23 -4.50
CA ASN A 269 6.23 1.12 -3.34
C ASN A 269 6.71 2.55 -3.64
N TYR A 270 6.56 3.03 -4.87
CA TYR A 270 7.10 4.33 -5.32
C TYR A 270 8.63 4.43 -5.34
N SER A 271 9.34 3.29 -5.24
CA SER A 271 10.80 3.23 -5.24
C SER A 271 11.45 3.83 -6.49
N GLY A 272 10.74 3.86 -7.63
CA GLY A 272 11.20 4.47 -8.87
C GLY A 272 10.88 5.97 -9.01
N ALA A 273 10.11 6.56 -8.10
CA ALA A 273 9.66 7.95 -8.20
C ALA A 273 10.82 8.93 -7.95
N THR A 274 11.12 9.79 -8.93
CA THR A 274 12.18 10.81 -8.82
C THR A 274 11.64 12.21 -8.51
N SER A 275 10.38 12.48 -8.82
CA SER A 275 9.68 13.72 -8.52
C SER A 275 8.28 13.39 -8.04
N MET A 276 7.91 13.87 -6.86
CA MET A 276 6.60 13.68 -6.25
C MET A 276 5.80 14.99 -6.12
N ILE A 277 6.12 15.98 -6.95
CA ILE A 277 5.49 17.30 -6.90
C ILE A 277 3.97 17.14 -6.97
N SER A 278 3.29 17.53 -5.89
CA SER A 278 1.82 17.48 -5.76
C SER A 278 1.16 16.10 -5.84
N TYR A 279 1.90 14.99 -5.81
CA TYR A 279 1.39 13.62 -6.07
C TYR A 279 0.12 13.28 -5.30
N TYR A 280 0.03 13.61 -4.03
CA TYR A 280 -1.12 13.24 -3.19
C TYR A 280 -1.98 14.45 -2.83
N GLN A 281 -1.92 15.57 -3.54
CA GLN A 281 -2.81 16.70 -3.22
C GLN A 281 -4.27 16.41 -3.55
N GLY A 282 -4.53 15.80 -4.71
CA GLY A 282 -5.90 15.51 -5.15
C GLY A 282 -6.54 14.41 -4.32
N LEU A 283 -5.75 13.41 -3.92
CA LEU A 283 -6.19 12.24 -3.17
C LEU A 283 -6.01 12.38 -1.65
N GLY A 284 -5.08 13.21 -1.18
CA GLY A 284 -4.70 13.34 0.24
C GLY A 284 -5.81 13.89 1.12
N GLN A 285 -6.82 14.54 0.53
CA GLN A 285 -8.06 14.91 1.20
C GLN A 285 -8.95 13.72 1.59
N TYR A 286 -8.64 12.52 1.08
CA TYR A 286 -9.35 11.28 1.36
C TYR A 286 -8.50 10.26 2.11
N ILE A 287 -7.17 10.39 2.09
CA ILE A 287 -6.25 9.44 2.74
C ILE A 287 -6.21 9.72 4.23
N THR A 288 -6.68 8.77 5.02
CA THR A 288 -6.72 8.81 6.48
C THR A 288 -5.54 8.07 7.11
N ASP A 289 -4.99 7.08 6.41
CA ASP A 289 -3.81 6.33 6.83
C ASP A 289 -2.85 6.12 5.66
N PHE A 290 -1.57 6.46 5.88
CA PHE A 290 -0.53 6.38 4.86
C PHE A 290 0.41 5.21 5.16
N PRO A 291 0.71 4.34 4.19
CA PRO A 291 1.42 3.11 4.46
C PRO A 291 2.91 3.32 4.77
N SER A 292 3.42 2.55 5.73
CA SER A 292 4.82 2.61 6.19
C SER A 292 5.83 1.92 5.27
N ASN A 293 5.37 1.11 4.31
CA ASN A 293 6.23 0.42 3.35
C ASN A 293 6.53 1.26 2.08
N ALA A 294 6.12 2.54 2.06
CA ALA A 294 6.48 3.46 0.99
C ALA A 294 8.00 3.67 0.92
N ASP A 295 8.55 3.66 -0.29
CA ASP A 295 9.97 3.87 -0.56
C ASP A 295 10.14 5.12 -1.44
N PHE A 296 10.58 6.21 -0.82
CA PHE A 296 10.86 7.47 -1.50
C PHE A 296 12.36 7.75 -1.61
N SER A 297 13.18 6.70 -1.58
CA SER A 297 14.64 6.82 -1.59
C SER A 297 15.18 7.60 -2.78
N ASN A 298 14.50 7.54 -3.92
CA ASN A 298 14.91 8.22 -5.16
C ASN A 298 14.20 9.56 -5.40
N ALA A 299 13.28 9.97 -4.52
CA ALA A 299 12.50 11.19 -4.72
C ALA A 299 13.38 12.43 -4.43
N VAL A 300 13.71 13.18 -5.49
CA VAL A 300 14.58 14.36 -5.43
C VAL A 300 13.79 15.63 -5.11
N ASP A 301 12.56 15.73 -5.62
CA ASP A 301 11.66 16.86 -5.40
C ASP A 301 10.30 16.37 -4.91
N CYS A 302 9.97 16.68 -3.65
CA CYS A 302 8.70 16.27 -3.03
C CYS A 302 7.84 17.48 -2.68
N ARG A 303 8.06 18.64 -3.33
CA ARG A 303 7.30 19.84 -3.02
C ARG A 303 5.81 19.54 -3.05
N SER A 304 5.15 19.88 -1.94
CA SER A 304 3.71 19.86 -1.89
C SER A 304 3.09 18.46 -2.04
N ALA A 305 3.88 17.38 -1.90
CA ALA A 305 3.44 16.01 -2.20
C ALA A 305 2.24 15.57 -1.33
N PHE A 306 2.23 15.89 -0.04
CA PHE A 306 1.21 15.51 0.95
C PHE A 306 0.41 16.71 1.47
N ARG A 307 0.32 17.78 0.68
CA ARG A 307 -0.40 18.99 1.09
C ARG A 307 -1.89 18.67 1.25
N ASN A 308 -2.50 19.22 2.30
CA ASN A 308 -3.88 18.96 2.74
C ASN A 308 -4.18 17.49 3.09
N PHE A 309 -3.18 16.73 3.53
CA PHE A 309 -3.37 15.37 4.02
C PHE A 309 -4.30 15.35 5.24
N VAL A 310 -5.35 14.51 5.23
CA VAL A 310 -6.38 14.51 6.29
C VAL A 310 -6.12 13.52 7.43
N GLY A 311 -5.20 12.57 7.24
CA GLY A 311 -4.73 11.71 8.30
C GLY A 311 -4.10 12.51 9.44
N THR A 312 -4.28 12.02 10.67
CA THR A 312 -3.76 12.66 11.89
C THR A 312 -2.34 12.24 12.21
N THR A 313 -1.90 11.09 11.69
CA THR A 313 -0.54 10.57 11.83
C THR A 313 0.05 10.27 10.46
N PHE A 314 1.38 10.21 10.40
CA PHE A 314 2.11 9.85 9.19
C PHE A 314 3.25 8.91 9.57
N PRO A 315 3.51 7.85 8.78
CA PRO A 315 4.53 6.87 9.10
C PRO A 315 5.93 7.49 9.12
N SER A 316 6.84 6.83 9.84
CA SER A 316 8.25 7.17 9.74
C SER A 316 8.79 6.70 8.39
N LEU A 317 9.32 7.63 7.60
CA LEU A 317 9.83 7.38 6.25
C LEU A 317 11.16 8.09 6.03
N ALA A 318 11.94 7.58 5.09
CA ALA A 318 13.21 8.18 4.67
C ALA A 318 13.07 8.87 3.31
N PHE A 319 13.62 10.07 3.21
CA PHE A 319 13.73 10.84 1.98
C PHE A 319 15.21 11.20 1.73
N PRO A 320 16.10 10.20 1.58
CA PRO A 320 17.53 10.43 1.48
C PRO A 320 17.92 11.29 0.29
N SER A 321 17.14 11.33 -0.79
CA SER A 321 17.43 12.13 -1.98
C SER A 321 16.70 13.48 -2.05
N MET A 322 15.77 13.76 -1.13
CA MET A 322 14.92 14.94 -1.24
C MET A 322 15.74 16.22 -1.01
N GLY A 323 15.83 17.06 -2.03
CA GLY A 323 16.32 18.42 -1.92
C GLY A 323 15.17 19.38 -1.55
N PRO A 324 14.30 19.76 -2.49
CA PRO A 324 13.16 20.63 -2.18
C PRO A 324 12.02 19.89 -1.46
N GLY A 325 11.70 20.31 -0.24
CA GLY A 325 10.56 19.81 0.57
C GLY A 325 9.53 20.89 0.91
N GLY A 326 9.48 21.97 0.13
CA GLY A 326 8.57 23.09 0.37
C GLY A 326 7.09 22.67 0.31
N ASP A 327 6.28 23.21 1.21
CA ASP A 327 4.84 22.94 1.33
C ASP A 327 4.47 21.44 1.50
N LEU A 328 5.42 20.56 1.84
CA LEU A 328 5.25 19.09 1.81
C LEU A 328 3.98 18.61 2.52
N PHE A 329 3.68 19.14 3.71
CA PHE A 329 2.51 18.81 4.52
C PHE A 329 1.62 20.03 4.76
N ARG A 330 1.72 21.09 3.96
CA ARG A 330 0.98 22.33 4.22
C ARG A 330 -0.52 22.07 4.37
N GLY A 331 -1.15 22.65 5.40
CA GLY A 331 -2.59 22.52 5.65
C GLY A 331 -3.06 21.13 6.03
N SER A 332 -2.15 20.23 6.41
CA SER A 332 -2.52 18.86 6.82
C SER A 332 -3.09 18.82 8.23
N ASN A 333 -3.79 17.72 8.53
CA ASN A 333 -4.47 17.48 9.80
C ASN A 333 -3.59 16.78 10.86
N LEU A 334 -2.27 16.74 10.63
CA LEU A 334 -1.31 16.07 11.48
C LEU A 334 -1.33 16.62 12.91
N THR A 335 -1.29 15.74 13.91
CA THR A 335 -1.17 16.11 15.33
C THR A 335 0.27 16.20 15.80
N ASP A 336 1.15 15.44 15.15
CA ASP A 336 2.56 15.30 15.48
C ASP A 336 3.43 15.56 14.24
N VAL A 337 4.59 16.20 14.42
CA VAL A 337 5.59 16.31 13.36
C VAL A 337 6.06 14.89 13.02
N PRO A 338 5.91 14.43 11.76
CA PRO A 338 6.32 13.09 11.37
C PRO A 338 7.83 12.89 11.54
N LEU A 339 8.24 11.68 11.93
CA LEU A 339 9.65 11.32 12.02
C LEU A 339 10.20 10.97 10.63
N LEU A 340 10.85 11.95 9.98
CA LEU A 340 11.38 11.85 8.63
C LEU A 340 12.90 11.90 8.63
N SER A 341 13.56 11.04 7.84
CA SER A 341 15.01 11.17 7.56
C SER A 341 15.22 12.07 6.35
N LEU A 342 15.82 13.25 6.55
CA LEU A 342 15.89 14.33 5.56
C LEU A 342 17.34 14.84 5.30
N PRO A 343 18.33 13.95 5.04
CA PRO A 343 19.75 14.32 5.02
C PRO A 343 20.14 15.33 3.94
N ASN A 344 19.38 15.39 2.84
CA ASN A 344 19.69 16.26 1.70
C ASN A 344 18.72 17.44 1.53
N LEU A 345 17.87 17.70 2.53
CA LEU A 345 16.86 18.75 2.43
C LEU A 345 17.50 20.13 2.27
N THR A 346 17.13 20.83 1.20
CA THR A 346 17.62 22.17 0.88
C THR A 346 16.65 23.27 1.29
N THR A 347 15.36 22.96 1.38
CA THR A 347 14.34 23.91 1.84
C THR A 347 13.13 23.21 2.46
N ALA A 348 12.76 23.66 3.65
CA ALA A 348 11.54 23.30 4.37
C ALA A 348 10.50 24.43 4.34
N ALA A 349 10.61 25.35 3.37
CA ALA A 349 9.73 26.51 3.33
C ALA A 349 8.25 26.10 3.34
N ARG A 350 7.48 26.64 4.30
CA ARG A 350 6.04 26.35 4.51
C ARG A 350 5.68 24.88 4.71
N MET A 351 6.64 24.02 5.06
CA MET A 351 6.45 22.56 5.13
C MET A 351 5.22 22.14 5.95
N TYR A 352 4.99 22.75 7.11
CA TYR A 352 3.84 22.50 8.00
C TYR A 352 2.98 23.74 8.20
N ARG A 353 3.03 24.69 7.26
CA ARG A 353 2.24 25.90 7.34
C ARG A 353 0.75 25.56 7.39
N ASP A 354 -0.01 26.27 8.21
CA ASP A 354 -1.46 26.10 8.37
C ASP A 354 -1.87 24.70 8.88
N CYS A 355 -0.94 23.90 9.44
CA CYS A 355 -1.26 22.66 10.14
C CYS A 355 -1.75 22.98 11.56
N THR A 356 -3.02 23.40 11.69
CA THR A 356 -3.57 23.95 12.94
C THR A 356 -3.71 22.95 14.08
N ASN A 357 -3.72 21.64 13.78
CA ASN A 357 -3.82 20.57 14.78
C ASN A 357 -2.45 20.04 15.23
N LEU A 358 -1.37 20.53 14.63
CA LEU A 358 0.00 20.12 14.93
C LEU A 358 0.42 20.70 16.28
N THR A 359 0.54 19.83 17.28
CA THR A 359 0.80 20.21 18.69
C THR A 359 2.12 19.64 19.20
N ASN A 360 2.59 18.53 18.64
CA ASN A 360 3.71 17.78 19.14
C ASN A 360 4.83 17.66 18.10
N ALA A 361 6.06 17.52 18.59
CA ALA A 361 7.22 17.18 17.78
C ALA A 361 8.18 16.31 18.61
N PRO A 362 8.65 15.17 18.07
CA PRO A 362 9.60 14.33 18.77
C PRO A 362 10.96 15.03 18.87
N ALA A 363 11.75 14.67 19.88
CA ALA A 363 13.14 15.10 19.98
C ALA A 363 13.97 14.51 18.83
N GLY A 364 14.96 15.27 18.35
CA GLY A 364 15.90 14.82 17.31
C GLY A 364 15.31 14.71 15.90
N VAL A 365 14.09 15.21 15.66
CA VAL A 365 13.36 15.08 14.39
C VAL A 365 14.11 15.63 13.17
N TYR A 366 15.09 16.51 13.37
CA TYR A 366 15.92 17.12 12.33
C TYR A 366 17.42 17.07 12.62
N ASP A 367 17.91 16.11 13.42
CA ASP A 367 19.34 16.06 13.82
C ASP A 367 20.29 15.80 12.64
N ASP A 368 19.80 15.11 11.61
CA ASP A 368 20.51 14.85 10.36
C ASP A 368 19.92 15.67 9.20
N CYS A 369 19.70 16.96 9.39
CA CYS A 369 19.04 17.83 8.40
C CYS A 369 19.78 19.18 8.28
N PRO A 370 20.73 19.32 7.32
CA PRO A 370 21.52 20.54 7.17
C PRO A 370 20.74 21.71 6.54
N CYS A 371 19.42 21.60 6.43
CA CYS A 371 18.55 22.61 5.84
C CYS A 371 18.60 23.93 6.62
N THR A 372 18.83 25.03 5.90
CA THR A 372 18.87 26.39 6.48
C THR A 372 17.63 27.22 6.15
N ASN A 373 16.75 26.75 5.27
CA ASN A 373 15.56 27.49 4.86
C ASN A 373 14.29 26.89 5.48
N TRP A 374 13.91 27.40 6.65
CA TRP A 374 12.66 27.09 7.36
C TRP A 374 11.69 28.27 7.34
N THR A 375 11.69 29.03 6.24
CA THR A 375 10.79 30.19 6.07
C THR A 375 9.34 29.74 6.14
N ASP A 376 8.58 30.31 7.07
CA ASP A 376 7.18 30.00 7.36
C ASP A 376 6.89 28.51 7.63
N ALA A 377 7.90 27.69 7.96
CA ALA A 377 7.76 26.24 8.03
C ALA A 377 6.70 25.81 9.06
N PHE A 378 6.57 26.55 10.16
CA PHE A 378 5.62 26.28 11.25
C PHE A 378 4.68 27.47 11.50
N LEU A 379 4.37 28.24 10.44
CA LEU A 379 3.41 29.34 10.51
C LEU A 379 1.99 28.79 10.72
N ASN A 380 1.25 29.37 11.67
CA ASN A 380 -0.12 29.00 12.02
C ASN A 380 -0.26 27.53 12.47
N THR A 381 0.61 27.12 13.40
CA THR A 381 0.56 25.80 14.06
C THR A 381 0.09 25.94 15.51
N ASN A 382 -0.12 24.83 16.22
CA ASN A 382 -0.50 24.84 17.64
C ASN A 382 0.55 24.14 18.52
N LEU A 383 1.82 24.22 18.13
CA LEU A 383 2.94 23.56 18.81
C LEU A 383 3.00 23.92 20.30
N THR A 384 3.16 22.90 21.15
CA THR A 384 3.44 23.07 22.58
C THR A 384 4.85 23.62 22.79
N THR A 385 5.12 24.16 23.99
CA THR A 385 6.46 24.63 24.37
C THR A 385 7.53 23.53 24.19
N THR A 386 7.24 22.31 24.62
CA THR A 386 8.16 21.16 24.43
C THR A 386 8.40 20.86 22.96
N ALA A 387 7.36 20.90 22.12
CA ALA A 387 7.48 20.62 20.70
C ALA A 387 8.37 21.65 19.97
N ILE A 388 8.17 22.94 20.24
CA ILE A 388 9.01 23.98 19.63
C ILE A 388 10.45 23.93 20.15
N ASP A 389 10.67 23.60 21.43
CA ASP A 389 12.02 23.37 21.98
C ASP A 389 12.72 22.21 21.26
N ASN A 390 12.03 21.07 21.08
CA ASN A 390 12.56 19.90 20.38
C ASN A 390 13.00 20.24 18.94
N ILE A 391 12.17 20.97 18.20
CA ILE A 391 12.48 21.40 16.82
C ILE A 391 13.71 22.32 16.80
N LEU A 392 13.74 23.34 17.66
CA LEU A 392 14.83 24.32 17.70
C LEU A 392 16.17 23.70 18.12
N VAL A 393 16.15 22.82 19.13
CA VAL A 393 17.35 22.09 19.57
C VAL A 393 17.89 21.22 18.44
N SER A 394 17.00 20.53 17.73
CA SER A 394 17.38 19.63 16.64
C SER A 394 17.95 20.37 15.43
N ILE A 395 17.34 21.48 15.02
CA ILE A 395 17.93 22.32 13.96
C ILE A 395 19.28 22.91 14.40
N ASN A 396 19.39 23.34 15.66
CA ASN A 396 20.64 23.90 16.20
C ASN A 396 21.79 22.88 16.27
N SER A 397 21.50 21.59 16.49
CA SER A 397 22.51 20.51 16.61
C SER A 397 23.33 20.33 15.31
N ASN A 398 22.75 20.65 14.16
CA ASN A 398 23.41 20.61 12.85
C ASN A 398 24.55 21.64 12.68
N GLY A 399 24.63 22.65 13.55
CA GLY A 399 25.73 23.62 13.53
C GLY A 399 25.80 24.54 12.30
N THR A 400 24.74 24.60 11.48
CA THR A 400 24.68 25.43 10.27
C THR A 400 24.53 26.93 10.57
N SER A 401 24.79 27.78 9.57
CA SER A 401 24.81 29.25 9.68
C SER A 401 23.95 29.93 8.62
N GLY A 402 23.48 31.16 8.90
CA GLY A 402 22.80 32.00 7.91
C GLY A 402 21.40 31.52 7.49
N GLY A 403 20.71 30.75 8.33
CA GLY A 403 19.37 30.24 8.03
C GLY A 403 18.21 31.16 8.44
N THR A 404 17.00 30.76 8.09
CA THR A 404 15.75 31.41 8.48
C THR A 404 14.83 30.40 9.14
N PHE A 405 14.15 30.79 10.22
CA PHE A 405 13.12 29.99 10.87
C PHE A 405 11.93 30.88 11.28
N VAL A 406 10.72 30.47 10.92
CA VAL A 406 9.49 31.17 11.33
C VAL A 406 8.48 30.19 11.87
N GLN A 407 8.02 30.47 13.09
CA GLN A 407 6.93 29.77 13.76
C GLN A 407 5.91 30.80 14.28
N SER A 408 4.62 30.49 14.15
CA SER A 408 3.54 31.27 14.76
C SER A 408 2.39 30.38 15.21
N GLY A 409 1.55 30.91 16.11
CA GLY A 409 0.53 30.13 16.82
C GLY A 409 1.14 29.33 17.97
N GLY A 410 0.35 28.47 18.62
CA GLY A 410 0.81 27.63 19.73
C GLY A 410 1.46 28.41 20.89
N SER A 411 2.49 27.80 21.48
CA SER A 411 3.20 28.32 22.65
C SER A 411 4.56 28.93 22.28
N ALA A 412 5.07 29.80 23.16
CA ALA A 412 6.45 30.30 23.08
C ALA A 412 7.46 29.20 23.50
N PRO A 413 8.72 29.25 23.01
CA PRO A 413 9.79 28.36 23.48
C PRO A 413 10.11 28.58 24.97
N SER A 414 10.68 27.57 25.62
CA SER A 414 11.22 27.71 26.98
C SER A 414 12.67 28.20 26.94
N ALA A 415 13.31 28.32 28.12
CA ALA A 415 14.74 28.61 28.23
C ALA A 415 15.62 27.65 27.39
N THR A 416 15.18 26.40 27.18
CA THR A 416 15.86 25.42 26.32
C THR A 416 15.84 25.87 24.85
N GLY A 417 14.66 26.19 24.32
CA GLY A 417 14.52 26.71 22.96
C GLY A 417 15.18 28.08 22.77
N GLU A 418 15.07 28.97 23.76
CA GLU A 418 15.74 30.29 23.76
C GLU A 418 17.27 30.18 23.69
N ALA A 419 17.86 29.19 24.38
CA ALA A 419 19.30 28.92 24.29
C ALA A 419 19.69 28.45 22.87
N ALA A 420 18.87 27.59 22.24
CA ALA A 420 19.08 27.19 20.85
C ALA A 420 18.95 28.38 19.89
N ILE A 421 17.94 29.23 20.06
CA ILE A 421 17.74 30.45 19.26
C ILE A 421 18.96 31.38 19.37
N THR A 422 19.47 31.60 20.59
CA THR A 422 20.65 32.44 20.83
C THR A 422 21.87 31.90 20.10
N ALA A 423 22.12 30.59 20.20
CA ALA A 423 23.22 29.93 19.50
C ALA A 423 23.08 30.06 17.98
N MET A 424 21.88 29.83 17.42
CA MET A 424 21.64 29.98 15.98
C MET A 424 21.79 31.44 15.51
N ARG A 425 21.27 32.43 16.24
CA ARG A 425 21.43 33.87 15.91
C ARG A 425 22.89 34.29 15.91
N SER A 426 23.72 33.76 16.82
CA SER A 426 25.17 34.01 16.82
C SER A 426 25.86 33.52 15.54
N ARG A 427 25.26 32.55 14.84
CA ARG A 427 25.68 32.03 13.52
C ARG A 427 24.92 32.69 12.36
N GLY A 428 24.26 33.82 12.60
CA GLY A 428 23.60 34.62 11.56
C GLY A 428 22.20 34.17 11.17
N TRP A 429 21.53 33.32 11.97
CA TRP A 429 20.15 32.95 11.70
C TRP A 429 19.15 34.08 11.96
N THR A 430 18.12 34.16 11.11
CA THR A 430 16.94 35.00 11.33
C THR A 430 15.81 34.13 11.87
N ILE A 431 15.37 34.38 13.11
CA ILE A 431 14.40 33.52 13.80
C ILE A 431 13.24 34.37 14.33
N THR A 432 12.02 33.95 14.00
CA THR A 432 10.77 34.48 14.53
C THR A 432 9.96 33.33 15.14
N VAL A 433 9.53 33.52 16.38
CA VAL A 433 8.71 32.55 17.14
C VAL A 433 7.59 33.28 17.87
N THR A 434 6.51 32.56 18.20
CA THR A 434 5.50 33.06 19.13
C THR A 434 6.15 33.50 20.45
N GLY A 435 5.73 34.65 20.99
CA GLY A 435 6.29 35.22 22.22
C GLY A 435 7.40 36.27 22.03
N GLY A 436 8.03 36.32 20.86
CA GLY A 436 8.90 37.44 20.47
C GLY A 436 10.31 37.47 21.08
N PHE A 437 10.89 36.32 21.44
CA PHE A 437 12.28 36.20 21.91
C PHE A 437 13.30 36.58 20.83
#